data_AF-A0A7S1S0N2-F1
#
_entry.id   AF-A0A7S1S0N2-F1
#
_cell.length_a   1.000
_cell.length_b   1.000
_cell.length_c   1.000
_cell.angle_alpha   90.00
_cell.angle_beta   90.00
_cell.angle_gamma   90.00
#
_symmetry.space_group_name_H-M   'P 1'
#
loop_
_entity.id
_entity.type
_entity.pdbx_description
1 polymer ?
#
loop_
_entity_poly.entity_id
_entity_poly.type
_entity_poly.pdbx_seq_one_letter_code
_entity_poly.pdbx_strand_id
1 'polypeptide(L)'
;GFRIAPALLGPTSEPPERLLTVCTGVIFNAEQRLQPQGAAPTLLEQWLAYHEAIGVDHFMVYDSDGSAGPLVASRVKSGSVSYFPEWPMRLSRKLGDISLRPDCRHCLSAQAEAHCLWASRGISRWVITLHSFDAYLAVGPV
;
A
#
# COMPACT_ATOMS: atom_id res chain seq x y z
N GLY A 1 41.59 -10.71 7.89
CA GLY A 1 40.70 -10.25 6.81
C GLY A 1 39.58 -11.24 6.66
N PHE A 2 38.34 -10.85 6.98
CA PHE A 2 37.17 -11.71 6.84
C PHE A 2 36.72 -11.67 5.37
N ARG A 3 36.81 -12.79 4.65
CA ARG A 3 36.19 -12.95 3.33
C ARG A 3 34.78 -13.48 3.57
N ILE A 4 33.76 -12.67 3.29
CA ILE A 4 32.38 -13.14 3.22
C ILE A 4 32.27 -13.93 1.90
N ALA A 5 31.94 -15.22 2.00
CA ALA A 5 31.69 -16.05 0.84
C ALA A 5 30.43 -15.55 0.11
N PRO A 6 30.43 -15.39 -1.23
CA PRO A 6 29.25 -15.08 -2.01
C PRO A 6 28.46 -16.39 -2.22
N ALA A 7 27.88 -16.92 -1.16
CA ALA A 7 27.02 -18.08 -1.22
C ALA A 7 25.79 -17.73 -0.40
N LEU A 8 24.68 -17.39 -1.07
CA LEU A 8 23.28 -17.49 -0.60
C LEU A 8 22.26 -16.75 -1.48
N LEU A 9 22.65 -16.11 -2.60
CA LEU A 9 21.69 -15.59 -3.56
C LEU A 9 21.54 -16.61 -4.69
N GLY A 10 20.54 -17.49 -4.59
CA GLY A 10 20.01 -18.15 -5.79
C GLY A 10 19.58 -17.10 -6.82
N PRO A 11 19.25 -17.49 -8.05
CA PRO A 11 18.73 -16.54 -9.04
C PRO A 11 17.42 -15.95 -8.53
N THR A 12 17.50 -14.83 -7.82
CA THR A 12 16.35 -13.97 -7.58
C THR A 12 16.08 -13.32 -8.92
N SER A 13 15.06 -13.79 -9.64
CA SER A 13 14.56 -13.07 -10.80
C SER A 13 14.29 -11.64 -10.34
N GLU A 14 14.99 -10.67 -10.93
CA GLU A 14 14.74 -9.27 -10.63
C GLU A 14 13.25 -8.98 -10.84
N PRO A 15 12.62 -8.22 -9.95
CA PRO A 15 11.23 -7.81 -10.17
C PRO A 15 11.15 -7.04 -11.49
N PRO A 16 10.03 -7.16 -12.24
CA PRO A 16 9.86 -6.41 -13.48
C PRO A 16 10.00 -4.91 -13.20
N GLU A 17 10.66 -4.20 -14.12
CA GLU A 17 10.78 -2.75 -14.05
C GLU A 17 9.38 -2.12 -14.02
N ARG A 18 9.17 -1.16 -13.12
CA ARG A 18 7.90 -0.45 -12.95
C ARG A 18 8.05 0.97 -13.46
N LEU A 19 7.13 1.45 -14.29
CA LEU A 19 7.18 2.83 -14.75
C LEU A 19 6.77 3.78 -13.61
N LEU A 20 5.67 3.50 -12.91
CA LEU A 20 5.11 4.30 -11.82
C LEU A 20 4.67 3.43 -10.64
N THR A 21 5.31 3.66 -9.49
CA THR A 21 4.87 3.11 -8.20
C THR A 21 4.18 4.19 -7.36
N VAL A 22 3.02 3.85 -6.80
CA VAL A 22 2.31 4.66 -5.80
C VAL A 22 2.60 4.14 -4.39
N CYS A 23 3.02 5.04 -3.51
CA CYS A 23 3.10 4.82 -2.08
C CYS A 23 1.79 5.29 -1.43
N THR A 24 1.07 4.41 -0.74
CA THR A 24 -0.07 4.86 0.07
C THR A 24 0.41 5.51 1.36
N GLY A 25 -0.39 6.41 1.93
CA GLY A 25 -0.37 6.64 3.37
C GLY A 25 -0.74 5.37 4.15
N VAL A 26 -0.69 5.42 5.49
CA VAL A 26 -1.20 4.31 6.30
C VAL A 26 -2.73 4.32 6.26
N ILE A 27 -3.30 3.26 5.70
CA ILE A 27 -4.73 3.02 5.59
C ILE A 27 -5.24 2.31 6.86
N PHE A 28 -6.53 2.49 7.14
CA PHE A 28 -7.29 1.81 8.18
C PHE A 28 -8.74 1.70 7.71
N ASN A 29 -9.51 0.75 8.25
CA ASN A 29 -10.92 0.51 7.88
C ASN A 29 -11.16 0.50 6.35
N ALA A 30 -10.32 -0.20 5.59
CA ALA A 30 -10.33 -0.22 4.13
C ALA A 30 -11.65 -0.73 3.52
N GLU A 31 -12.48 -1.42 4.32
CA GLU A 31 -13.81 -1.89 3.94
C GLU A 31 -14.86 -0.78 3.80
N GLN A 32 -14.50 0.47 4.12
CA GLN A 32 -15.42 1.61 4.02
C GLN A 32 -15.98 1.78 2.60
N ARG A 33 -17.29 2.08 2.52
CA ARG A 33 -18.02 2.36 1.29
C ARG A 33 -18.63 3.76 1.33
N LEU A 34 -18.80 4.39 0.17
CA LEU A 34 -19.58 5.64 0.04
C LEU A 34 -21.06 5.42 0.32
N GLN A 35 -21.61 4.32 -0.21
CA GLN A 35 -22.98 3.91 0.02
C GLN A 35 -22.98 2.71 0.98
N PRO A 36 -23.51 2.85 2.20
CA PRO A 36 -23.49 1.77 3.19
C PRO A 36 -24.42 0.60 2.84
N GLN A 37 -25.35 0.79 1.91
CA GLN A 37 -26.27 -0.25 1.45
C GLN A 37 -26.00 -0.58 -0.02
N GLY A 38 -25.54 -1.80 -0.29
CA GLY A 38 -25.38 -2.31 -1.65
C GLY A 38 -24.12 -3.15 -1.85
N ALA A 39 -24.02 -3.76 -3.04
CA ALA A 39 -22.86 -4.52 -3.50
C ALA A 39 -21.78 -3.61 -4.12
N ALA A 40 -21.78 -2.32 -3.79
CA ALA A 40 -20.81 -1.37 -4.32
C ALA A 40 -19.39 -1.74 -3.85
N PRO A 41 -18.36 -1.63 -4.72
CA PRO A 41 -16.98 -1.83 -4.33
C PRO A 41 -16.57 -0.90 -3.20
N THR A 42 -15.61 -1.30 -2.38
CA THR A 42 -15.07 -0.46 -1.30
C THR A 42 -14.35 0.77 -1.86
N LEU A 43 -14.15 1.78 -1.03
CA LEU A 43 -13.37 2.97 -1.40
C LEU A 43 -11.97 2.59 -1.89
N LEU A 44 -11.32 1.64 -1.23
CA LEU A 44 -9.99 1.17 -1.63
C LEU A 44 -10.03 0.51 -3.01
N GLU A 45 -11.01 -0.35 -3.29
CA GLU A 45 -11.13 -1.01 -4.59
C GLU A 45 -11.35 -0.01 -5.73
N GLN A 46 -12.24 0.97 -5.52
CA GLN A 46 -12.50 2.03 -6.50
C GLN A 46 -11.26 2.89 -6.74
N TRP A 47 -10.59 3.28 -5.65
CA TRP A 47 -9.39 4.11 -5.71
C TRP A 47 -8.24 3.40 -6.44
N LEU A 48 -7.99 2.12 -6.15
CA LEU A 48 -6.99 1.32 -6.86
C LEU A 48 -7.34 1.18 -8.34
N ALA A 49 -8.57 0.79 -8.66
CA ALA A 49 -9.01 0.59 -10.04
C ALA A 49 -8.92 1.87 -10.89
N TYR A 50 -9.28 3.02 -10.31
CA TYR A 50 -9.15 4.31 -10.98
C TYR A 50 -7.69 4.64 -11.31
N HIS A 51 -6.78 4.48 -10.33
CA HIS A 51 -5.37 4.80 -10.51
C HIS A 51 -4.67 3.82 -11.47
N GLU A 52 -5.05 2.54 -11.46
CA GLU A 52 -4.63 1.56 -12.46
C GLU A 52 -5.07 2.00 -13.87
N ALA A 53 -6.30 2.46 -14.04
CA ALA A 53 -6.84 2.90 -15.33
C ALA A 53 -6.13 4.13 -15.92
N ILE A 54 -5.51 4.97 -15.09
CA ILE A 54 -4.75 6.15 -15.54
C ILE A 54 -3.23 5.90 -15.59
N GLY A 55 -2.79 4.66 -15.43
CA GLY A 55 -1.41 4.25 -15.70
C GLY A 55 -0.50 4.03 -14.48
N VAL A 56 -1.05 3.80 -13.28
CA VAL A 56 -0.24 3.29 -12.16
C VAL A 56 0.05 1.81 -12.38
N ASP A 57 1.33 1.43 -12.39
CA ASP A 57 1.75 0.04 -12.59
C ASP A 57 1.76 -0.76 -11.29
N HIS A 58 2.08 -0.10 -10.17
CA HIS A 58 2.28 -0.77 -8.89
C HIS A 58 1.89 0.09 -7.70
N PHE A 59 1.31 -0.54 -6.67
CA PHE A 59 1.01 0.10 -5.40
C PHE A 59 1.77 -0.56 -4.26
N MET A 60 2.30 0.24 -3.34
CA MET A 60 2.71 -0.22 -2.03
C MET A 60 1.66 0.21 -1.01
N VAL A 61 0.86 -0.76 -0.56
CA VAL A 61 -0.29 -0.56 0.32
C VAL A 61 0.11 -0.86 1.76
N TYR A 62 0.05 0.17 2.61
CA TYR A 62 0.33 0.07 4.05
C TYR A 62 -0.96 0.14 4.83
N ASP A 63 -1.20 -0.87 5.66
CA ASP A 63 -2.43 -1.01 6.42
C ASP A 63 -2.12 -1.17 7.90
N SER A 64 -2.80 -0.40 8.75
CA SER A 64 -2.62 -0.45 10.19
C SER A 64 -3.40 -1.53 10.90
N ASP A 65 -4.56 -1.94 10.37
CA ASP A 65 -5.49 -2.87 11.04
C ASP A 65 -5.73 -4.17 10.26
N GLY A 66 -5.18 -4.29 9.05
CA GLY A 66 -5.25 -5.49 8.23
C GLY A 66 -6.52 -5.60 7.37
N SER A 67 -7.45 -4.65 7.48
CA SER A 67 -8.73 -4.61 6.76
C SER A 67 -8.60 -4.57 5.23
N ALA A 68 -7.46 -4.12 4.69
CA ALA A 68 -7.22 -4.08 3.25
C ALA A 68 -6.90 -5.47 2.66
N GLY A 69 -6.51 -6.44 3.49
CA GLY A 69 -5.99 -7.74 3.05
C GLY A 69 -6.85 -8.46 2.02
N PRO A 70 -8.14 -8.72 2.31
CA PRO A 70 -9.05 -9.37 1.36
C PRO A 70 -9.22 -8.57 0.05
N LEU A 71 -9.21 -7.24 0.13
CA LEU A 71 -9.47 -6.32 -0.98
C LEU A 71 -8.30 -6.25 -1.97
N VAL A 72 -7.07 -6.44 -1.48
CA VAL A 72 -5.85 -6.38 -2.32
C VAL A 72 -5.29 -7.75 -2.70
N ALA A 73 -5.86 -8.85 -2.19
CA ALA A 73 -5.31 -10.20 -2.38
C ALA A 73 -5.10 -10.59 -3.86
N SER A 74 -6.06 -10.27 -4.74
CA SER A 74 -5.93 -10.56 -6.17
C SER A 74 -4.80 -9.77 -6.82
N ARG A 75 -4.62 -8.50 -6.43
CA ARG A 75 -3.56 -7.60 -6.91
C ARG A 75 -2.18 -7.96 -6.36
N VAL A 76 -2.12 -8.48 -5.14
CA VAL A 76 -0.89 -9.07 -4.59
C VAL A 76 -0.50 -10.30 -5.43
N LYS A 77 -1.47 -11.17 -5.76
CA LYS A 77 -1.22 -12.36 -6.58
C LYS A 77 -0.76 -12.02 -8.00
N SER A 78 -1.27 -10.95 -8.61
CA SER A 78 -0.83 -10.49 -9.93
C SER A 78 0.47 -9.69 -9.90
N GLY A 79 0.95 -9.27 -8.72
CA GLY A 79 2.15 -8.45 -8.56
C GLY A 79 1.93 -6.95 -8.75
N SER A 80 0.69 -6.48 -8.92
CA SER A 80 0.37 -5.04 -9.01
C SER A 80 0.30 -4.36 -7.64
N VAL A 81 0.24 -5.11 -6.54
CA VAL A 81 0.31 -4.57 -5.17
C VAL A 81 1.38 -5.29 -4.34
N SER A 82 2.22 -4.53 -3.65
CA SER A 82 2.96 -4.99 -2.46
C SER A 82 2.19 -4.58 -1.21
N TYR A 83 1.77 -5.55 -0.40
CA TYR A 83 0.91 -5.31 0.76
C TYR A 83 1.65 -5.49 2.09
N PHE A 84 1.52 -4.51 2.98
CA PHE A 84 2.13 -4.48 4.31
C PHE A 84 1.04 -4.44 5.39
N PRO A 85 0.53 -5.61 5.82
CA PRO A 85 -0.48 -5.69 6.87
C PRO A 85 0.11 -5.33 8.23
N GLU A 86 -0.74 -4.73 9.07
CA GLU A 86 -0.43 -4.36 10.46
C GLU A 86 0.90 -3.59 10.54
N TRP A 87 1.11 -2.64 9.63
CA TRP A 87 2.37 -1.90 9.47
C TRP A 87 2.97 -1.39 10.79
N PRO A 88 2.19 -0.79 11.71
CA PRO A 88 2.69 -0.38 13.02
C PRO A 88 3.31 -1.51 13.85
N MET A 89 2.72 -2.71 13.81
CA MET A 89 3.19 -3.89 14.56
C MET A 89 4.54 -4.39 14.05
N ARG A 90 4.86 -4.15 12.78
CA ARG A 90 6.15 -4.50 12.17
C ARG A 90 7.28 -3.59 12.65
N LEU A 91 6.97 -2.39 13.12
CA LEU A 91 7.95 -1.43 13.65
C LEU A 91 8.17 -1.64 15.15
N SER A 92 7.10 -1.75 15.94
CA SER A 92 7.15 -2.23 17.32
C SER A 92 5.75 -2.50 17.87
N ARG A 93 5.63 -3.36 18.89
CA ARG A 93 4.36 -3.59 19.59
C ARG A 93 3.74 -2.29 20.13
N LYS A 94 4.55 -1.43 20.76
CA LYS A 94 4.09 -0.15 21.33
C LYS A 94 3.50 0.79 20.27
N LEU A 95 4.11 0.82 19.07
CA LEU A 95 3.59 1.60 17.95
C LEU A 95 2.30 0.98 17.40
N GLY A 96 2.18 -0.35 17.40
CA GLY A 96 0.92 -1.07 17.18
C GLY A 96 -0.23 -0.54 18.02
N ASP A 97 -0.07 -0.60 19.34
CA ASP A 97 -1.10 -0.20 20.29
C ASP A 97 -1.52 1.28 20.12
N ILE A 98 -0.56 2.17 19.85
CA ILE A 98 -0.80 3.60 19.68
C ILE A 98 -1.49 3.90 18.35
N SER A 99 -1.11 3.22 17.27
CA SER A 99 -1.57 3.56 15.91
C SER A 99 -3.04 3.21 15.65
N LEU A 100 -3.64 2.34 16.46
CA LEU A 100 -5.07 2.03 16.36
C LEU A 100 -5.96 3.12 16.99
N ARG A 101 -5.37 4.04 17.76
CA ARG A 101 -6.13 5.15 18.36
C ARG A 101 -6.57 6.15 17.30
N PRO A 102 -7.78 6.73 17.39
CA PRO A 102 -8.29 7.70 16.41
C PRO A 102 -7.37 8.90 16.16
N ASP A 103 -6.65 9.37 17.17
CA ASP A 103 -5.72 10.49 17.10
C ASP A 103 -4.39 10.16 16.41
N CYS A 104 -4.12 8.88 16.12
CA CYS A 104 -2.82 8.43 15.64
C CYS A 104 -2.85 7.44 14.47
N ARG A 105 -4.01 7.29 13.80
CA ARG A 105 -4.18 6.37 12.66
C ARG A 105 -3.21 6.60 11.50
N HIS A 106 -2.75 7.84 11.34
CA HIS A 106 -1.80 8.21 10.28
C HIS A 106 -0.40 8.52 10.78
N CYS A 107 -0.11 8.36 12.08
CA CYS A 107 1.17 8.74 12.70
C CYS A 107 2.39 8.09 12.04
N LEU A 108 2.21 6.93 11.41
CA LEU A 108 3.30 6.17 10.79
C LEU A 108 3.36 6.29 9.26
N SER A 109 2.63 7.26 8.69
CA SER A 109 2.62 7.50 7.23
C SER A 109 3.98 7.95 6.71
N ALA A 110 4.73 8.76 7.48
CA ALA A 110 6.08 9.17 7.08
C ALA A 110 7.06 7.97 7.01
N GLN A 111 6.93 7.00 7.92
CA GLN A 111 7.72 5.77 7.92
C GLN A 111 7.32 4.85 6.78
N ALA A 112 6.02 4.74 6.49
CA ALA A 112 5.50 4.00 5.34
C ALA A 112 6.02 4.60 4.01
N GLU A 113 5.99 5.93 3.87
CA GLU A 113 6.51 6.65 2.71
C GLU A 113 8.02 6.44 2.54
N ALA A 114 8.79 6.61 3.61
CA ALA A 114 10.23 6.36 3.58
C ALA A 114 10.53 4.90 3.17
N HIS A 115 9.83 3.93 3.76
CA HIS A 115 9.99 2.52 3.40
C HIS A 115 9.65 2.28 1.91
N CYS A 116 8.56 2.87 1.41
CA CYS A 116 8.16 2.75 0.02
C CYS A 116 9.21 3.30 -0.95
N LEU A 117 9.72 4.50 -0.67
CA LEU A 117 10.74 5.16 -1.49
C LEU A 117 12.01 4.31 -1.56
N TRP A 118 12.47 3.78 -0.42
CA TRP A 118 13.65 2.93 -0.37
C TRP A 118 13.43 1.58 -1.04
N ALA A 119 12.27 0.96 -0.85
CA ALA A 119 11.92 -0.31 -1.46
C ALA A 119 11.73 -0.22 -2.98
N SER A 120 11.36 0.95 -3.49
CA SER A 120 11.16 1.18 -4.94
C SER A 120 12.42 1.61 -5.67
N ARG A 121 13.49 1.95 -4.92
CA ARG A 121 14.76 2.46 -5.48
C ARG A 121 15.38 1.43 -6.43
N GLY A 122 15.58 1.84 -7.68
CA GLY A 122 16.19 0.99 -8.71
C GLY A 122 15.24 -0.03 -9.34
N ILE A 123 13.98 -0.09 -8.88
CA ILE A 123 12.93 -0.95 -9.43
C ILE A 123 11.89 -0.12 -10.18
N SER A 124 11.59 1.08 -9.68
CA SER A 124 10.60 2.00 -10.27
C SER A 124 11.27 3.23 -10.89
N ARG A 125 10.81 3.64 -12.07
CA ARG A 125 11.26 4.86 -12.73
C ARG A 125 10.70 6.12 -12.05
N TRP A 126 9.44 6.06 -11.62
CA TRP A 126 8.77 7.10 -10.85
C TRP A 126 8.16 6.52 -9.59
N VAL A 127 8.22 7.30 -8.51
CA VAL A 127 7.57 7.01 -7.24
C VAL A 127 6.80 8.24 -6.83
N ILE A 128 5.51 8.09 -6.56
CA ILE A 128 4.66 9.17 -6.06
C ILE A 128 3.98 8.74 -4.77
N THR A 129 3.73 9.69 -3.88
CA THR A 129 2.98 9.45 -2.65
C THR A 129 1.56 9.93 -2.83
N LEU A 130 0.59 9.06 -2.57
CA LEU A 130 -0.83 9.40 -2.51
C LEU A 130 -1.32 9.13 -1.09
N HIS A 131 -1.49 10.21 -0.32
CA HIS A 131 -1.66 10.15 1.13
C HIS A 131 -3.06 9.74 1.60
N SER A 132 -4.09 9.92 0.77
CA SER A 132 -5.48 9.61 1.12
C SER A 132 -6.25 9.13 -0.09
N PHE A 133 -7.43 8.55 0.15
CA PHE A 133 -8.46 8.50 -0.89
C PHE A 133 -8.77 9.94 -1.27
N ASP A 134 -8.27 10.38 -2.43
CA ASP A 134 -8.59 11.69 -2.95
C ASP A 134 -10.11 11.84 -3.02
N ALA A 135 -10.62 13.07 -2.96
CA ALA A 135 -12.01 13.30 -3.32
C ALA A 135 -12.16 13.08 -4.83
N TYR A 136 -12.14 11.82 -5.28
CA TYR A 136 -12.54 11.47 -6.63
C TYR A 136 -14.04 11.74 -6.74
N LEU A 137 -14.45 12.29 -7.89
CA LEU A 137 -15.84 12.58 -8.25
C LEU A 137 -16.67 11.30 -8.19
N ALA A 138 -17.15 10.93 -7.00
CA ALA A 138 -18.30 10.06 -6.91
C ALA A 138 -19.45 10.83 -7.54
N VAL A 139 -19.91 10.41 -8.72
CA VAL A 139 -21.14 10.92 -9.29
C VAL A 139 -22.23 10.56 -8.29
N GLY A 140 -22.71 11.56 -7.54
CA GLY A 140 -23.87 11.39 -6.68
C GLY A 140 -25.06 10.93 -7.51
N PRO A 141 -25.99 10.14 -6.95
CA PRO A 141 -27.24 9.86 -7.64
C PRO A 141 -27.91 11.19 -7.99
N VAL A 142 -28.22 11.36 -9.28
CA VAL A 142 -29.11 12.43 -9.77
C VAL A 142 -30.54 12.12 -9.33
#